data_AF-A0A935R5S7-F1
#
_entry.id   AF-A0A935R5S7-F1
#
_cell.length_a   1.000
_cell.length_b   1.000
_cell.length_c   1.000
_cell.angle_alpha   90.00
_cell.angle_beta   90.00
_cell.angle_gamma   90.00
#
_symmetry.space_group_name_H-M   'P 1'
#
loop_
_entity.id
_entity.type
_entity.pdbx_description
1 polymer ?
#
loop_
_entity_poly.entity_id
_entity_poly.type
_entity_poly.pdbx_seq_one_letter_code
_entity_poly.pdbx_strand_id
1 'polypeptide(L)'
;MSGIERVCISTNSVCNLKCKYCYFFLQPDYLPGPDALTADEIGLILRRCHEYGAHPDADKPIKVNFVGSGEPLLCWPAIREAITRLNDEAPDHRLRFYTVTNGLLLRPDTVREMKALRLSPSVSLDGPATLHDATRLKHNGQEPRRGDARHRDPTRGRGHRGDQHHPHPRGRGQPGGLLRLHRGRGLRQAHLRPTRGRA
;
A
#
# COMPACT_ATOMS: atom_id res chain seq x y z
N MET A 1 17.92 15.39 17.62
CA MET A 1 18.29 13.97 17.43
C MET A 1 17.24 13.34 16.52
N SER A 2 17.60 12.47 15.57
CA SER A 2 16.61 11.84 14.68
C SER A 2 15.95 10.64 15.36
N GLY A 3 14.75 10.83 15.91
CA GLY A 3 13.94 9.73 16.45
C GLY A 3 13.34 8.82 15.35
N ILE A 4 12.61 7.79 15.77
CA ILE A 4 11.86 6.92 14.84
C ILE A 4 10.75 7.74 14.16
N GLU A 5 10.89 8.02 12.86
CA GLU A 5 9.87 8.75 12.10
C GLU A 5 8.88 7.84 11.37
N ARG A 6 9.21 6.54 11.22
CA ARG A 6 8.42 5.60 10.43
C ARG A 6 8.48 4.19 11.02
N VAL A 7 7.30 3.57 11.13
CA VAL A 7 7.12 2.17 11.50
C VAL A 7 6.38 1.48 10.35
N CYS A 8 6.86 0.30 9.94
CA CYS A 8 6.22 -0.53 8.93
C CYS A 8 5.74 -1.81 9.60
N ILE A 9 4.45 -2.13 9.46
CA ILE A 9 3.80 -3.28 10.10
C ILE A 9 3.32 -4.22 9.00
N SER A 10 3.89 -5.42 8.95
CA SER A 10 3.36 -6.52 8.15
C SER A 10 2.25 -7.20 8.94
N THR A 11 1.00 -7.06 8.52
CA THR A 11 -0.16 -7.59 9.25
C THR A 11 -0.42 -9.06 8.99
N ASN A 12 0.10 -9.58 7.88
CA ASN A 12 0.00 -10.98 7.48
C ASN A 12 1.11 -11.28 6.45
N SER A 13 1.29 -12.55 6.13
CA SER A 13 2.17 -13.05 5.07
C SER A 13 1.42 -13.57 3.84
N VAL A 14 0.08 -13.43 3.82
CA VAL A 14 -0.79 -13.97 2.77
C VAL A 14 -1.23 -12.87 1.81
N CYS A 15 -1.14 -13.13 0.51
CA CYS A 15 -1.61 -12.22 -0.54
C CYS A 15 -2.60 -12.94 -1.46
N ASN A 16 -3.60 -12.23 -1.99
CA ASN A 16 -4.50 -12.72 -3.03
C ASN A 16 -3.93 -12.61 -4.46
N LEU A 17 -2.66 -12.18 -4.58
CA LEU A 17 -1.88 -12.16 -5.81
C LEU A 17 -0.56 -12.93 -5.63
N LYS A 18 -0.06 -13.46 -6.74
CA LYS A 18 1.25 -14.11 -6.90
C LYS A 18 2.06 -13.34 -7.96
N CYS A 19 2.43 -12.10 -7.62
CA CYS A 19 3.16 -11.23 -8.56
C CYS A 19 4.52 -11.85 -8.90
N LYS A 20 4.91 -11.83 -10.18
CA LYS A 20 6.14 -12.48 -10.67
C LYS A 20 7.42 -11.94 -10.00
N TYR A 21 7.39 -10.68 -9.58
CA TYR A 21 8.52 -9.98 -8.96
C TYR A 21 8.40 -9.87 -7.43
N CYS A 22 7.40 -10.50 -6.80
CA CYS A 22 7.19 -10.35 -5.36
C CYS A 22 8.30 -11.04 -4.56
N TYR A 23 9.18 -10.27 -3.94
CA TYR A 23 10.29 -10.77 -3.13
C TYR A 23 9.84 -11.81 -2.10
N PHE A 24 8.74 -11.53 -1.38
CA PHE A 24 8.20 -12.40 -0.34
C PHE A 24 7.64 -13.72 -0.88
N PHE A 25 7.16 -13.72 -2.13
CA PHE A 25 6.72 -14.96 -2.77
C PHE A 25 7.88 -15.77 -3.36
N LEU A 26 8.98 -15.10 -3.73
CA LEU A 26 10.20 -15.74 -4.24
C LEU A 26 11.05 -16.37 -3.13
N GLN A 27 10.75 -16.06 -1.86
CA GLN A 27 11.48 -16.54 -0.68
C GLN A 27 10.51 -16.99 0.44
N PRO A 28 9.66 -18.00 0.20
CA PRO A 28 8.63 -18.42 1.15
C PRO A 28 9.21 -18.95 2.46
N ASP A 29 10.39 -19.59 2.42
CA ASP A 29 11.04 -20.20 3.59
C ASP A 29 11.49 -19.17 4.64
N TYR A 30 11.54 -17.88 4.27
CA TYR A 30 11.95 -16.78 5.16
C TYR A 30 10.76 -16.03 5.77
N LEU A 31 9.53 -16.41 5.42
CA LEU A 31 8.35 -15.83 6.04
C LEU A 31 7.95 -16.69 7.25
N PRO A 32 7.60 -16.08 8.40
CA PRO A 32 6.76 -16.78 9.36
C PRO A 32 5.49 -17.23 8.62
N GLY A 33 4.87 -18.33 9.05
CA GLY A 33 3.71 -18.95 8.41
C GLY A 33 2.53 -17.99 8.15
N PRO A 34 1.35 -18.48 7.73
CA PRO A 34 0.22 -17.63 7.32
C PRO A 34 -0.43 -16.79 8.45
N ASP A 35 0.27 -16.55 9.55
CA ASP A 35 -0.22 -15.85 10.72
C ASP A 35 -0.53 -14.40 10.40
N ALA A 36 -1.74 -14.00 10.78
CA ALA A 36 -2.22 -12.64 10.72
C ALA A 36 -2.20 -12.05 12.14
N LEU A 37 -1.72 -10.82 12.26
CA LEU A 37 -1.82 -10.08 13.51
C LEU A 37 -3.29 -9.82 13.85
N THR A 38 -3.63 -10.06 15.11
CA THR A 38 -4.91 -9.70 15.72
C THR A 38 -5.02 -8.19 15.95
N ALA A 39 -6.24 -7.71 16.21
CA ALA A 39 -6.47 -6.30 16.55
C ALA A 39 -5.71 -5.90 17.83
N ASP A 40 -5.59 -6.81 18.80
CA ASP A 40 -4.91 -6.56 20.07
C ASP A 40 -3.39 -6.41 19.89
N GLU A 41 -2.78 -7.26 19.06
CA GLU A 41 -1.36 -7.17 18.73
C GLU A 41 -1.04 -5.89 17.95
N ILE A 42 -1.86 -5.54 16.96
CA ILE A 42 -1.73 -4.28 16.23
C ILE A 42 -1.90 -3.11 17.22
N GLY A 43 -2.93 -3.14 18.05
CA GLY A 43 -3.20 -2.11 19.06
C GLY A 43 -2.04 -1.92 20.04
N LEU A 44 -1.42 -3.01 20.49
CA LEU A 44 -0.21 -2.95 21.32
C LEU A 44 0.93 -2.22 20.61
N ILE A 45 1.22 -2.55 19.35
CA ILE A 45 2.25 -1.87 18.55
C ILE A 45 1.92 -0.37 18.43
N LEU A 46 0.65 -0.02 18.16
CA LEU A 46 0.22 1.36 18.03
C LEU A 46 0.38 2.14 19.34
N ARG A 47 0.03 1.56 20.49
CA ARG A 47 0.26 2.16 21.80
C ARG A 47 1.75 2.39 22.07
N ARG A 48 2.61 1.41 21.79
CA ARG A 48 4.07 1.60 21.91
C ARG A 48 4.60 2.71 21.01
N CYS A 49 4.08 2.82 19.79
CA CYS A 49 4.43 3.93 18.90
C CYS A 49 3.98 5.28 19.49
N HIS A 50 2.77 5.33 20.05
CA HIS A 50 2.26 6.54 20.69
C HIS A 50 3.11 6.94 21.90
N GLU A 51 3.41 6.01 22.81
CA GLU A 51 4.27 6.20 23.98
C GLU A 51 5.65 6.75 23.57
N TYR A 52 6.28 6.14 22.56
CA TYR A 52 7.55 6.62 22.02
C TYR A 52 7.45 8.05 21.45
N GLY A 53 6.38 8.33 20.68
CA GLY A 53 6.14 9.64 20.08
C GLY A 53 5.72 10.74 21.06
N ALA A 54 5.43 10.38 22.31
CA ALA A 54 5.14 11.30 23.40
C ALA A 54 6.41 11.70 24.19
N HIS A 55 7.56 11.07 23.91
CA HIS A 55 8.82 11.45 24.54
C HIS A 55 9.17 12.92 24.25
N PRO A 56 9.71 13.70 25.22
CA PRO A 56 10.01 15.12 25.03
C PRO A 56 10.89 15.43 23.81
N ASP A 57 11.78 14.50 23.44
CA ASP A 57 12.68 14.64 22.31
C ASP A 57 12.04 14.30 20.94
N ALA A 58 10.80 13.81 20.93
CA ALA A 58 10.08 13.47 19.70
C ALA A 58 9.45 14.73 19.09
N ASP A 59 10.12 15.33 18.12
CA ASP A 59 9.67 16.55 17.45
C ASP A 59 8.68 16.29 16.29
N LYS A 60 8.65 15.07 15.74
CA LYS A 60 7.86 14.73 14.54
C LYS A 60 6.79 13.66 14.75
N PRO A 61 5.66 13.73 14.00
CA PRO A 61 4.68 12.65 13.92
C PRO A 61 5.27 11.35 13.35
N ILE A 62 4.92 10.21 13.95
CA ILE A 62 5.36 8.89 13.48
C ILE A 62 4.43 8.40 12.37
N LYS A 63 5.01 8.00 11.24
CA LYS A 63 4.28 7.45 10.10
C LYS A 63 4.19 5.93 10.25
N VAL A 64 2.99 5.43 10.54
CA VAL A 64 2.72 3.98 10.60
C VAL A 64 2.21 3.52 9.25
N ASN A 65 2.93 2.59 8.62
CA ASN A 65 2.56 2.01 7.32
C ASN A 65 2.18 0.54 7.51
N PHE A 66 0.94 0.18 7.22
CA PHE A 66 0.52 -1.21 7.07
C PHE A 66 0.96 -1.68 5.68
N VAL A 67 2.09 -2.39 5.65
CA VAL A 67 2.78 -2.84 4.43
C VAL A 67 3.68 -4.02 4.80
N GLY A 68 3.82 -4.99 3.90
CA GLY A 68 4.73 -6.10 4.15
C GLY A 68 4.59 -7.23 3.15
N SER A 69 4.65 -8.46 3.66
CA SER A 69 4.73 -9.68 2.87
C SER A 69 3.43 -10.15 2.25
N GLY A 70 2.29 -9.72 2.78
CA GLY A 70 0.97 -10.01 2.24
C GLY A 70 0.15 -8.78 1.84
N GLU A 71 -1.17 -8.98 1.69
CA GLU A 71 -2.12 -7.91 1.37
C GLU A 71 -2.79 -7.40 2.67
N PRO A 72 -2.51 -6.15 3.11
CA PRO A 72 -3.05 -5.63 4.36
C PRO A 72 -4.58 -5.62 4.43
N LEU A 73 -5.26 -5.44 3.28
CA LEU A 73 -6.72 -5.40 3.25
C LEU A 73 -7.39 -6.76 3.52
N LEU A 74 -6.65 -7.88 3.50
CA LEU A 74 -7.16 -9.15 4.01
C LEU A 74 -7.36 -9.12 5.53
N CYS A 75 -6.58 -8.30 6.25
CA CYS A 75 -6.69 -8.08 7.69
C CYS A 75 -7.37 -6.74 8.03
N TRP A 76 -8.15 -6.19 7.10
CA TRP A 76 -8.77 -4.87 7.28
C TRP A 76 -9.59 -4.73 8.57
N PRO A 77 -10.42 -5.71 8.99
CA PRO A 77 -11.17 -5.60 10.24
C PRO A 77 -10.29 -5.35 11.47
N ALA A 78 -9.16 -6.08 11.58
CA ALA A 78 -8.22 -5.96 12.69
C ALA A 78 -7.49 -4.61 12.68
N ILE A 79 -7.04 -4.14 11.49
CA ILE A 79 -6.42 -2.82 11.33
C ILE A 79 -7.41 -1.71 11.73
N ARG A 80 -8.65 -1.79 11.22
CA ARG A 80 -9.70 -0.82 11.47
C ARG A 80 -9.98 -0.73 12.97
N GLU A 81 -10.17 -1.86 13.62
CA GLU A 81 -10.44 -1.95 15.05
C GLU A 81 -9.30 -1.39 15.90
N ALA A 82 -8.06 -1.77 15.62
CA ALA A 82 -6.89 -1.29 16.37
C ALA A 82 -6.72 0.23 16.28
N ILE A 83 -6.95 0.82 15.10
CA ILE A 83 -6.86 2.28 14.93
C ILE A 83 -8.03 2.97 15.63
N THR A 84 -9.25 2.43 15.55
CA THR A 84 -10.41 2.99 16.27
C THR A 84 -10.14 3.02 17.77
N ARG A 85 -9.73 1.89 18.37
CA ARG A 85 -9.41 1.81 19.80
C ARG A 85 -8.32 2.82 20.20
N LEU A 86 -7.27 2.97 19.40
CA LEU A 86 -6.24 3.98 19.68
C LEU A 86 -6.78 5.41 19.61
N ASN A 87 -7.62 5.74 18.61
CA ASN A 87 -8.20 7.06 18.50
C ASN A 87 -9.11 7.39 19.69
N ASP A 88 -9.78 6.38 20.26
CA ASP A 88 -10.64 6.52 21.44
C ASP A 88 -9.81 6.63 22.73
N GLU A 89 -8.77 5.80 22.88
CA GLU A 89 -7.88 5.76 24.05
C GLU A 89 -6.93 6.97 24.12
N ALA A 90 -6.47 7.46 22.97
CA ALA A 90 -5.43 8.49 22.85
C ALA A 90 -5.72 9.45 21.67
N PRO A 91 -6.75 10.29 21.76
CA PRO A 91 -7.18 11.16 20.65
C PRO A 91 -6.10 12.15 20.17
N ASP A 92 -5.17 12.53 21.06
CA ASP A 92 -4.06 13.44 20.77
C ASP A 92 -2.80 12.74 20.22
N HIS A 93 -2.89 11.44 19.92
CA HIS A 93 -1.76 10.69 19.39
C HIS A 93 -1.21 11.33 18.10
N ARG A 94 0.12 11.34 17.98
CA ARG A 94 0.82 11.96 16.83
C ARG A 94 1.13 10.96 15.72
N LEU A 95 0.35 9.88 15.61
CA LEU A 95 0.56 8.89 14.55
C LEU A 95 -0.12 9.32 13.25
N ARG A 96 0.44 8.90 12.11
CA ARG A 96 -0.14 9.09 10.79
C ARG A 96 -0.20 7.75 10.08
N PHE A 97 -1.41 7.30 9.76
CA PHE A 97 -1.64 5.96 9.21
C PHE A 97 -1.62 5.95 7.68
N TYR A 98 -0.96 4.93 7.15
CA TYR A 98 -0.84 4.67 5.72
C TYR A 98 -0.97 3.18 5.47
N THR A 99 -1.40 2.81 4.26
CA THR A 99 -1.32 1.41 3.80
C THR A 99 -0.88 1.35 2.36
N VAL A 100 -0.22 0.25 1.98
CA VAL A 100 0.05 -0.10 0.59
C VAL A 100 -0.79 -1.33 0.26
N THR A 101 -1.60 -1.24 -0.80
CA THR A 101 -2.51 -2.30 -1.24
C THR A 101 -2.38 -2.56 -2.73
N ASN A 102 -2.64 -3.80 -3.15
CA ASN A 102 -2.82 -4.15 -4.55
C ASN A 102 -4.10 -3.56 -5.17
N GLY A 103 -5.02 -3.05 -4.35
CA GLY A 103 -6.23 -2.37 -4.79
C GLY A 103 -7.43 -3.28 -5.11
N LEU A 104 -7.27 -4.60 -5.11
CA LEU A 104 -8.35 -5.55 -5.43
C LEU A 104 -9.47 -5.57 -4.39
N LEU A 105 -9.14 -5.22 -3.14
CA LEU A 105 -10.07 -5.21 -2.01
C LEU A 105 -10.57 -3.79 -1.69
N LEU A 106 -10.21 -2.78 -2.47
CA LEU A 106 -10.68 -1.41 -2.26
C LEU A 106 -12.14 -1.23 -2.71
N ARG A 107 -13.06 -1.41 -1.75
CA ARG A 107 -14.50 -1.15 -1.91
C ARG A 107 -14.87 0.27 -1.43
N PRO A 108 -15.99 0.86 -1.89
CA PRO A 108 -16.41 2.20 -1.43
C PRO A 108 -16.47 2.30 0.09
N ASP A 109 -16.93 1.24 0.75
CA ASP A 109 -17.14 1.18 2.20
C ASP A 109 -15.79 1.23 2.93
N THR A 110 -14.85 0.38 2.54
CA THR A 110 -13.46 0.40 3.02
C THR A 110 -12.81 1.77 2.83
N VAL A 111 -13.03 2.43 1.69
CA VAL A 111 -12.51 3.79 1.45
C VAL A 111 -13.15 4.82 2.38
N ARG A 112 -14.45 4.71 2.68
CA ARG A 112 -15.13 5.58 3.66
C ARG A 112 -14.57 5.37 5.07
N GLU A 113 -14.36 4.12 5.47
CA GLU A 113 -13.76 3.77 6.76
C GLU A 113 -12.33 4.29 6.88
N MET A 114 -11.47 4.08 5.87
CA MET A 114 -10.12 4.65 5.83
C MET A 114 -10.13 6.17 5.98
N LYS A 115 -11.08 6.85 5.32
CA LYS A 115 -11.23 8.30 5.42
C LYS A 115 -11.58 8.73 6.84
N ALA A 116 -12.48 8.02 7.52
CA ALA A 116 -12.86 8.27 8.91
C ALA A 116 -11.66 8.09 9.86
N LEU A 117 -10.88 7.02 9.66
CA LEU A 117 -9.66 6.72 10.42
C LEU A 117 -8.46 7.60 10.06
N ARG A 118 -8.59 8.54 9.12
CA ARG A 118 -7.48 9.36 8.57
C ARG A 118 -6.32 8.51 8.02
N LEU A 119 -6.60 7.28 7.57
CA LEU A 119 -5.65 6.38 6.94
C LEU A 119 -5.56 6.68 5.44
N SER A 120 -4.33 6.86 4.93
CA SER A 120 -4.10 7.18 3.52
C SER A 120 -3.59 5.96 2.74
N PRO A 121 -4.37 5.41 1.79
CA PRO A 121 -3.95 4.28 0.98
C PRO A 121 -3.04 4.68 -0.19
N SER A 122 -2.11 3.80 -0.51
CA SER A 122 -1.32 3.81 -1.75
C SER A 122 -1.57 2.50 -2.51
N VAL A 123 -1.83 2.59 -3.81
CA VAL A 123 -2.17 1.46 -4.68
C VAL A 123 -0.97 1.09 -5.54
N SER A 124 -0.57 -0.18 -5.54
CA SER A 124 0.49 -0.67 -6.41
C SER A 124 0.04 -0.75 -7.87
N LEU A 125 0.73 -0.06 -8.77
CA LEU A 125 0.46 -0.02 -10.21
C LEU A 125 1.76 -0.05 -11.02
N ASP A 126 1.88 -0.97 -11.97
CA ASP A 126 3.13 -1.20 -12.68
C ASP A 126 3.24 -0.45 -14.00
N GLY A 127 2.31 0.46 -14.28
CA GLY A 127 2.23 1.20 -15.53
C GLY A 127 1.02 0.77 -16.38
N PRO A 128 1.16 0.70 -17.71
CA PRO A 128 0.06 0.33 -18.61
C PRO A 128 -0.53 -1.04 -18.27
N ALA A 129 -1.81 -1.23 -18.59
CA ALA A 129 -2.55 -2.46 -18.27
C ALA A 129 -1.83 -3.73 -18.74
N THR A 130 -1.28 -3.73 -19.96
CA THR A 130 -0.55 -4.88 -20.51
C THR A 130 0.65 -5.30 -19.66
N LEU A 131 1.39 -4.35 -19.08
CA LEU A 131 2.53 -4.64 -18.21
C LEU A 131 2.06 -5.04 -16.80
N HIS A 132 1.07 -4.32 -16.27
CA HIS A 132 0.49 -4.59 -14.96
C HIS A 132 -0.09 -6.01 -14.88
N ASP A 133 -0.92 -6.36 -15.85
CA ASP A 133 -1.63 -7.64 -15.88
C ASP A 133 -0.65 -8.81 -16.14
N ALA A 134 0.37 -8.61 -16.98
CA ALA A 134 1.39 -9.63 -17.25
C ALA A 134 2.29 -9.97 -16.04
N THR A 135 2.36 -9.09 -15.04
CA THR A 135 3.28 -9.21 -13.90
C THR A 135 2.58 -9.46 -12.56
N ARG A 136 1.34 -8.99 -12.39
CA ARG A 136 0.55 -9.14 -11.16
C ARG A 136 -0.56 -10.17 -11.33
N LEU A 137 -0.19 -11.44 -11.31
CA LEU A 137 -1.13 -12.55 -11.53
C LEU A 137 -1.82 -13.00 -10.23
N LYS A 138 -3.01 -13.59 -10.36
CA LYS A 138 -3.65 -14.40 -9.30
C LYS A 138 -2.90 -15.73 -9.12
N HIS A 139 -3.18 -16.43 -8.02
CA HIS A 139 -2.55 -17.74 -7.73
C HIS A 139 -2.78 -18.80 -8.80
N ASN A 140 -3.91 -18.73 -9.52
CA ASN A 140 -4.24 -19.62 -10.64
C ASN A 140 -3.59 -19.18 -11.97
N GLY A 141 -2.67 -18.21 -11.96
CA GLY A 141 -1.99 -17.70 -13.14
C GLY A 141 -2.81 -16.73 -13.99
N GLN A 142 -4.06 -16.41 -13.61
CA GLN A 142 -4.91 -15.47 -14.36
C GLN A 142 -4.61 -14.02 -14.01
N GLU A 143 -4.89 -13.13 -14.97
CA GLU A 143 -4.84 -11.69 -14.76
C GLU A 143 -5.99 -11.21 -13.84
N PRO A 144 -5.77 -10.18 -13.01
CA PRO A 144 -6.84 -9.50 -12.29
C PRO A 144 -7.82 -8.87 -13.27
N ARG A 145 -9.13 -9.13 -13.14
CA ARG A 145 -10.10 -8.55 -14.08
C ARG A 145 -10.26 -7.05 -13.80
N ARG A 146 -10.56 -6.26 -14.84
CA ARG A 146 -10.79 -4.80 -14.77
C ARG A 146 -11.86 -4.33 -13.77
N GLY A 147 -12.67 -5.24 -13.22
CA GLY A 147 -13.62 -4.96 -12.14
C GLY A 147 -13.09 -5.22 -10.72
N ASP A 148 -11.99 -5.96 -10.59
CA ASP A 148 -11.41 -6.34 -9.30
C ASP A 148 -10.54 -5.21 -8.76
N ALA A 149 -9.69 -4.61 -9.60
CA ALA A 149 -9.02 -3.35 -9.31
C ALA A 149 -9.70 -2.27 -10.15
N ARG A 150 -10.32 -1.29 -9.49
CA ARG A 150 -10.94 -0.14 -10.16
C ARG A 150 -9.86 0.76 -10.76
N HIS A 151 -9.29 0.29 -11.86
CA HIS A 151 -8.30 0.96 -12.67
C HIS A 151 -8.99 2.02 -13.53
N ARG A 152 -8.80 3.28 -13.18
CA ARG A 152 -8.95 4.35 -14.16
C ARG A 152 -7.55 4.70 -14.65
N ASP A 153 -7.29 4.39 -15.91
CA ASP A 153 -6.13 4.91 -16.64
C ASP A 153 -6.14 6.45 -16.53
N PRO A 154 -5.12 7.07 -15.90
CA PRO A 154 -5.01 8.52 -15.78
C PRO A 154 -5.02 9.24 -17.12
N THR A 155 -4.61 8.56 -18.19
CA THR A 155 -4.38 9.17 -19.51
C THR A 155 -5.65 9.29 -20.36
N ARG A 156 -6.76 8.66 -19.93
CA ARG A 156 -8.04 8.69 -20.67
C ARG A 156 -9.05 9.71 -20.15
N GLY A 157 -8.61 10.91 -19.76
CA GLY A 157 -9.49 11.96 -19.26
C GLY A 157 -9.06 13.38 -19.60
N ARG A 158 -9.78 13.97 -20.57
CA ARG A 158 -9.75 15.36 -21.06
C ARG A 158 -8.58 15.71 -21.98
N GLY A 159 -8.94 15.98 -23.23
CA GLY A 159 -8.03 16.48 -24.25
C GLY A 159 -7.45 17.84 -23.85
N HIS A 160 -6.13 17.94 -23.97
CA HIS A 160 -5.46 19.18 -24.32
C HIS A 160 -4.54 18.87 -25.49
N ARG A 161 -4.71 19.64 -26.57
CA ARG A 161 -3.85 19.65 -27.75
C ARG A 161 -2.42 19.97 -27.34
N GLY A 162 -1.47 19.23 -27.89
CA GLY A 162 -0.04 19.42 -27.68
C GLY A 162 0.73 18.15 -27.99
N ASP A 163 0.73 17.75 -29.26
CA ASP A 163 1.63 16.74 -29.77
C ASP A 163 3.09 17.12 -29.47
N GLN A 164 3.82 16.23 -28.81
CA GLN A 164 5.16 15.84 -29.27
C GLN A 164 5.30 14.34 -29.10
N HIS A 165 5.10 13.62 -30.20
CA HIS A 165 5.58 12.25 -30.35
C HIS A 165 7.10 12.24 -30.32
N HIS A 166 7.68 11.44 -29.42
CA HIS A 166 9.03 10.94 -29.56
C HIS A 166 8.96 9.41 -29.62
N PRO A 167 9.49 8.78 -30.69
CA PRO A 167 9.57 7.34 -30.75
C PRO A 167 10.67 6.89 -29.78
N HIS A 168 10.34 6.01 -28.82
CA HIS A 168 11.38 5.36 -28.00
C HIS A 168 11.53 3.88 -28.40
N PRO A 169 12.77 3.37 -28.47
CA PRO A 169 13.09 2.12 -29.12
C PRO A 169 12.72 0.93 -28.26
N ARG A 170 12.51 -0.20 -28.94
CA ARG A 170 12.34 -1.53 -28.35
C ARG A 170 13.59 -1.89 -27.54
N GLY A 171 13.42 -2.18 -26.25
CA GLY A 171 14.39 -2.91 -25.44
C GLY A 171 14.81 -2.22 -24.13
N ARG A 172 14.85 -3.04 -23.06
CA ARG A 172 15.31 -2.81 -21.68
C ARG A 172 14.23 -2.36 -20.68
N GLY A 173 14.21 -3.09 -19.54
CA GLY A 173 13.12 -3.21 -18.59
C GLY A 173 12.54 -1.89 -18.06
N GLN A 174 11.21 -1.89 -17.90
CA GLN A 174 10.44 -0.75 -17.41
C GLN A 174 10.03 -0.95 -15.94
N PRO A 175 10.04 0.11 -15.12
CA PRO A 175 9.86 0.02 -13.66
C PRO A 175 8.38 -0.04 -13.25
N GLY A 176 8.08 -0.87 -12.24
CA GLY A 176 6.79 -0.83 -11.53
C GLY A 176 6.66 0.38 -10.60
N GLY A 177 5.42 0.76 -10.23
CA GLY A 177 5.12 1.98 -9.50
C GLY A 177 4.18 1.80 -8.30
N LEU A 178 4.24 2.77 -7.38
CA LEU A 178 3.32 2.95 -6.27
C LEU A 178 2.57 4.26 -6.47
N LEU A 179 1.25 4.19 -6.51
CA LEU A 179 0.37 5.34 -6.65
C LEU A 179 -0.19 5.78 -5.31
N ARG A 180 0.01 7.04 -4.93
CA ARG A 180 -0.56 7.58 -3.68
C ARG A 180 -1.87 8.32 -3.96
N LEU A 181 -2.96 7.89 -3.35
CA LEU A 181 -4.25 8.58 -3.43
C LEU A 181 -4.34 9.60 -2.27
N HIS A 182 -4.44 10.90 -2.60
CA HIS A 182 -4.63 11.96 -1.61
C HIS A 182 -6.03 12.59 -1.68
N ARG A 183 -6.49 13.14 -0.55
CA ARG A 183 -7.84 13.69 -0.36
C ARG A 183 -8.24 14.66 -1.49
N GLY A 184 -9.43 14.43 -2.07
CA GLY A 184 -10.24 15.43 -2.74
C GLY A 184 -9.77 15.94 -4.12
N ARG A 185 -8.58 15.56 -4.62
CA ARG A 185 -8.13 15.93 -5.97
C ARG A 185 -7.33 14.76 -6.53
N GLY A 186 -7.61 14.36 -7.77
CA GLY A 186 -6.96 13.22 -8.44
C GLY A 186 -5.43 13.23 -8.35
N LEU A 187 -4.84 12.06 -8.61
CA LEU A 187 -3.42 11.74 -8.83
C LEU A 187 -2.43 12.88 -8.58
N ARG A 188 -1.73 12.85 -7.43
CA ARG A 188 -0.71 13.85 -7.10
C ARG A 188 0.71 13.32 -7.04
N GLN A 189 0.92 12.03 -6.77
CA GLN A 189 2.26 11.43 -6.71
C GLN A 189 2.22 9.96 -7.11
N ALA A 190 3.09 9.60 -8.06
CA ALA A 190 3.49 8.24 -8.38
C ALA A 190 4.97 8.09 -8.00
N HIS A 191 5.30 7.06 -7.23
CA HIS A 191 6.68 6.66 -6.94
C HIS A 191 7.00 5.41 -7.76
N LEU A 192 7.79 5.57 -8.82
CA LEU A 192 8.31 4.44 -9.59
C LEU A 192 9.54 3.89 -8.87
N ARG A 193 9.53 2.59 -8.56
CA ARG A 193 10.71 1.90 -8.01
C ARG A 193 11.29 0.98 -9.09
N PRO A 194 12.57 1.11 -9.45
CA PRO A 194 13.17 0.20 -10.41
C PRO A 194 13.14 -1.23 -9.87
N THR A 195 12.45 -2.13 -10.58
CA THR A 195 12.58 -3.57 -10.39
C THR A 195 13.80 -4.03 -11.18
N ARG A 196 14.92 -4.32 -10.51
CA ARG A 196 16.06 -4.98 -11.18
C ARG A 196 15.64 -6.41 -11.52
N GLY A 197 15.27 -6.65 -12.77
CA GLY A 197 15.17 -8.01 -13.30
C GLY A 197 16.56 -8.62 -13.34
N ARG A 198 16.71 -9.82 -12.78
CA ARG A 198 17.90 -10.64 -13.08
C ARG A 198 17.79 -11.06 -14.55
N ALA A 199 18.83 -10.75 -15.32
CA ALA A 199 19.05 -11.32 -16.64
C ALA A 199 19.43 -12.80 -16.52
#